data_AF-A0A317SK58-F1
#
_entry.id   AF-A0A317SK58-F1
#
_cell.length_a   1.000
_cell.length_b   1.000
_cell.length_c   1.000
_cell.angle_alpha   90.00
_cell.angle_beta   90.00
_cell.angle_gamma   90.00
#
_symmetry.space_group_name_H-M   'P 1'
#
loop_
_entity.id
_entity.type
_entity.pdbx_description
1 polymer ?
#
loop_
_entity_poly.entity_id
_entity_poly.type
_entity_poly.pdbx_seq_one_letter_code
_entity_poly.pdbx_strand_id
1 'polypeptide(L)'
;MLRNTALRAARLAVPASPSASVLARHVPAVAGTVQSRSVSHAVSNVTLADIEKRWESMPPNEQADLWMSLRDRMKGSWGELTLQEKKASYWIAFGPHGPRAVPPPD
;
A
#
# COMPACT_ATOMS: atom_id res chain seq x y z
N MET A 1 -62.44 32.42 -13.96
CA MET A 1 -61.65 33.60 -14.38
C MET A 1 -60.69 33.14 -15.46
N LEU A 2 -60.96 33.47 -16.73
CA LEU A 2 -60.25 34.47 -17.55
C LEU A 2 -58.78 34.09 -17.85
N ARG A 3 -58.51 33.66 -19.09
CA ARG A 3 -57.89 34.43 -20.20
C ARG A 3 -56.37 34.61 -20.02
N ASN A 4 -55.53 33.87 -20.75
CA ASN A 4 -55.09 34.07 -22.15
C ASN A 4 -53.93 35.08 -22.28
N THR A 5 -52.93 34.66 -23.07
CA THR A 5 -52.00 35.45 -23.93
C THR A 5 -50.97 36.35 -23.26
N ALA A 6 -49.66 36.09 -23.38
CA ALA A 6 -48.76 36.12 -24.56
C ALA A 6 -48.04 37.47 -24.71
N LEU A 7 -46.94 37.44 -25.48
CA LEU A 7 -46.15 38.53 -26.06
C LEU A 7 -44.90 38.93 -25.23
N ARG A 8 -43.70 39.12 -25.81
CA ARG A 8 -43.27 39.10 -27.21
C ARG A 8 -41.74 39.17 -27.31
N ALA A 9 -41.26 38.63 -28.41
CA ALA A 9 -39.91 38.55 -28.94
C ALA A 9 -39.07 39.84 -28.96
N ALA A 10 -37.74 39.67 -29.01
CA ALA A 10 -36.89 40.32 -30.02
C ALA A 10 -35.64 39.46 -30.29
N ARG A 11 -35.35 39.29 -31.58
CA ARG A 11 -34.22 38.56 -32.19
C ARG A 11 -32.96 39.42 -32.18
N LEU A 12 -31.81 38.80 -32.46
CA LEU A 12 -30.75 39.16 -33.44
C LEU A 12 -29.46 38.41 -33.02
N ALA A 13 -29.07 37.34 -33.72
CA ALA A 13 -28.20 37.31 -34.91
C ALA A 13 -26.73 37.01 -34.55
N VAL A 14 -26.18 36.01 -35.24
CA VAL A 14 -24.89 35.31 -35.06
C VAL A 14 -23.74 36.12 -35.71
N PRO A 15 -22.47 35.91 -35.31
CA PRO A 15 -21.58 35.24 -36.25
C PRO A 15 -20.69 34.15 -35.61
N ALA A 16 -20.43 33.13 -36.43
CA ALA A 16 -19.58 31.98 -36.17
C ALA A 16 -18.09 32.35 -36.04
N SER A 17 -17.34 31.56 -35.27
CA SER A 17 -15.88 31.50 -35.35
C SER A 17 -15.44 30.05 -35.41
N PRO A 18 -14.72 29.60 -36.46
CA PRO A 18 -14.17 28.26 -36.49
C PRO A 18 -12.95 28.17 -35.55
N SER A 19 -13.03 27.26 -34.58
CA SER A 19 -11.89 26.84 -33.77
C SER A 19 -10.89 26.06 -34.64
N ALA A 20 -9.83 26.70 -35.08
CA ALA A 20 -8.67 25.99 -35.61
C ALA A 20 -7.89 25.37 -34.44
N SER A 21 -8.07 24.07 -34.23
CA SER A 21 -7.27 23.27 -33.31
C SER A 21 -5.84 23.17 -33.82
N VAL A 22 -4.91 23.92 -33.21
CA VAL A 22 -3.48 23.65 -33.35
C VAL A 22 -3.15 22.52 -32.38
N LEU A 23 -3.00 21.31 -32.91
CA LEU A 23 -2.41 20.17 -32.19
C LEU A 23 -0.94 20.47 -31.91
N ALA A 24 -0.67 21.21 -30.85
CA ALA A 24 0.64 21.21 -30.22
C ALA A 24 0.85 19.80 -29.63
N ARG A 25 1.64 18.96 -30.32
CA ARG A 25 2.15 17.71 -29.75
C ARG A 25 3.00 18.04 -28.53
N HIS A 26 2.37 18.08 -27.36
CA HIS A 26 3.08 18.03 -26.10
C HIS A 26 3.66 16.61 -25.98
N VAL A 27 4.98 16.48 -26.13
CA VAL A 27 5.67 15.26 -25.71
C VAL A 27 5.79 15.39 -24.19
N PRO A 28 5.07 14.60 -23.37
CA PRO A 28 5.35 14.60 -21.95
C PRO A 28 6.74 14.00 -21.76
N ALA A 29 7.71 14.84 -21.38
CA ALA A 29 8.98 14.37 -20.86
C ALA A 29 8.67 13.62 -19.55
N VAL A 30 8.64 12.28 -19.62
CA VAL A 30 8.58 11.43 -18.43
C VAL A 30 9.93 11.60 -17.72
N ALA A 31 9.99 12.55 -16.80
CA ALA A 31 11.01 12.60 -15.78
C ALA A 31 10.77 11.38 -14.87
N GLY A 32 11.44 10.27 -15.16
CA GLY A 32 11.43 9.10 -14.30
C GLY A 32 12.03 9.48 -12.96
N THR A 33 11.17 9.67 -11.95
CA THR A 33 11.59 9.73 -10.55
C THR A 33 12.28 8.42 -10.24
N VAL A 34 13.61 8.43 -10.16
CA VAL A 34 14.39 7.32 -9.61
C VAL A 34 14.03 7.26 -8.13
N GLN A 35 13.03 6.46 -7.82
CA GLN A 35 12.60 6.23 -6.46
C GLN A 35 13.73 5.45 -5.79
N SER A 36 14.50 6.13 -4.93
CA SER A 36 15.50 5.48 -4.07
C SER A 36 14.82 4.30 -3.40
N ARG A 37 15.17 3.09 -3.83
CA ARG A 37 14.73 1.87 -3.19
C ARG A 37 15.30 1.91 -1.78
N SER A 38 14.46 2.20 -0.80
CA SER A 38 14.81 2.01 0.60
C SER A 38 15.28 0.57 0.75
N VAL A 39 16.57 0.39 1.01
CA VAL A 39 17.18 -0.93 1.13
C VAL A 39 16.74 -1.48 2.47
N SER A 40 15.58 -2.13 2.52
CA SER A 40 15.14 -2.85 3.71
C SER A 40 16.12 -4.02 3.91
N HIS A 41 17.07 -3.84 4.83
CA HIS A 41 18.09 -4.84 5.13
C HIS A 41 17.45 -6.14 5.63
N ALA A 42 17.89 -7.28 5.12
CA ALA A 42 17.42 -8.59 5.54
C ALA A 42 17.57 -8.77 7.05
N VAL A 43 16.56 -9.32 7.70
CA VAL A 43 16.63 -9.65 9.13
C VAL A 43 17.62 -10.81 9.28
N SER A 44 18.59 -10.68 10.19
CA SER A 44 19.70 -11.63 10.27
C SER A 44 19.23 -13.03 10.67
N ASN A 45 19.78 -14.07 10.06
CA ASN A 45 19.37 -15.45 10.35
C ASN A 45 19.50 -15.83 11.84
N VAL A 46 20.44 -15.23 12.58
CA VAL A 46 20.61 -15.48 14.03
C VAL A 46 19.42 -14.94 14.84
N THR A 47 18.85 -13.81 14.43
CA THR A 47 17.67 -13.23 15.10
C THR A 47 16.37 -13.96 14.74
N LEU A 48 16.35 -14.71 13.64
CA LEU A 48 15.19 -15.53 13.25
C LEU A 48 15.32 -17.01 13.62
N ALA A 49 16.52 -17.48 13.96
CA ALA A 49 16.75 -18.86 14.37
C ALA A 49 15.93 -19.20 15.63
N ASP A 50 15.27 -20.36 15.58
CA ASP A 50 14.43 -20.89 16.67
C ASP A 50 13.36 -19.89 17.19
N ILE A 51 12.90 -18.95 16.35
CA ILE A 51 11.92 -17.94 16.74
C ILE A 51 10.65 -18.59 17.32
N GLU A 52 10.29 -19.78 16.84
CA GLU A 52 9.14 -20.55 17.31
C GLU A 52 9.20 -20.85 18.81
N LYS A 53 10.41 -21.12 19.32
CA LYS A 53 10.64 -21.39 20.75
C LYS A 53 10.85 -20.12 21.56
N ARG A 54 11.54 -19.13 20.97
CA ARG A 54 11.94 -17.91 21.68
C ARG A 54 10.81 -16.89 21.78
N TRP A 55 9.88 -16.86 20.82
CA TRP A 55 8.87 -15.82 20.69
C TRP A 55 8.14 -15.54 22.00
N GLU A 56 7.64 -16.56 22.70
CA GLU A 56 6.87 -16.38 23.94
C GLU A 56 7.71 -15.93 25.15
N SER A 57 9.01 -16.22 25.14
CA SER A 57 9.96 -15.80 26.19
C SER A 57 10.62 -14.45 25.89
N MET A 58 10.38 -13.89 24.71
CA MET A 58 10.98 -12.64 24.26
C MET A 58 10.30 -11.43 24.94
N PRO A 59 11.07 -10.42 25.37
CA PRO A 59 10.50 -9.18 25.91
C PRO A 59 9.54 -8.50 24.92
N PRO A 60 8.44 -7.87 25.38
CA PRO A 60 7.44 -7.27 24.49
C PRO A 60 7.98 -6.18 23.55
N ASN A 61 9.01 -5.44 23.99
CA ASN A 61 9.69 -4.45 23.14
C ASN A 61 10.44 -5.12 21.99
N GLU A 62 11.17 -6.21 22.26
CA GLU A 62 11.91 -6.94 21.23
C GLU A 62 10.96 -7.63 20.24
N GLN A 63 9.83 -8.18 20.73
CA GLN A 63 8.77 -8.69 19.86
C GLN A 63 8.24 -7.62 18.91
N ALA A 64 7.99 -6.40 19.41
CA ALA A 64 7.52 -5.29 18.61
C ALA A 64 8.54 -4.86 17.55
N ASP A 65 9.81 -4.74 17.93
CA ASP A 65 10.90 -4.37 17.03
C ASP A 65 11.08 -5.39 15.90
N LEU A 66 11.08 -6.69 16.26
CA LEU A 66 11.21 -7.78 15.30
C LEU A 66 10.00 -7.84 14.35
N TRP A 67 8.79 -7.65 14.89
CA TRP A 67 7.56 -7.57 14.10
C TRP A 67 7.60 -6.40 13.10
N MET A 68 8.03 -5.21 13.54
CA MET A 68 8.16 -4.04 12.66
C MET A 68 9.16 -4.30 11.54
N SER A 69 10.31 -4.90 11.87
CA SER A 69 11.35 -5.24 10.89
C SER A 69 10.85 -6.22 9.82
N LEU A 70 10.20 -7.31 10.23
CA LEU A 70 9.62 -8.29 9.30
C LEU A 70 8.51 -7.66 8.45
N ARG A 71 7.66 -6.82 9.06
CA ARG A 71 6.60 -6.10 8.35
C ARG A 71 7.17 -5.19 7.26
N ASP A 72 8.26 -4.48 7.55
CA ASP A 72 8.92 -3.60 6.58
C ASP A 72 9.59 -4.38 5.45
N ARG A 73 10.14 -5.56 5.72
CA ARG A 73 10.68 -6.47 4.69
C ARG A 73 9.58 -7.00 3.75
N MET A 74 8.42 -7.34 4.30
CA MET A 74 7.28 -7.85 3.52
C MET A 74 6.59 -6.80 2.65
N LYS A 75 6.86 -5.49 2.83
CA LYS A 75 6.39 -4.42 1.92
C LYS A 75 7.05 -4.51 0.53
N GLY A 76 8.24 -5.13 0.44
CA GLY A 76 8.98 -5.32 -0.78
C GLY A 76 8.60 -6.59 -1.55
N SER A 77 9.54 -7.09 -2.36
CA SER A 77 9.35 -8.33 -3.13
C SER A 77 9.41 -9.56 -2.22
N TRP A 78 8.37 -10.39 -2.27
CA TRP A 78 8.32 -11.65 -1.52
C TRP A 78 9.28 -12.73 -2.07
N GLY A 79 9.76 -12.55 -3.31
CA GLY A 79 10.80 -13.40 -3.89
C GLY A 79 12.17 -13.19 -3.22
N GLU A 80 12.41 -12.02 -2.65
CA GLU A 80 13.68 -11.64 -2.01
C GLU A 80 13.69 -11.90 -0.50
N LEU A 81 12.56 -12.38 0.06
CA LEU A 81 12.48 -12.85 1.43
C LEU A 81 13.14 -14.22 1.55
N THR A 82 14.03 -14.35 2.53
CA THR A 82 14.66 -15.63 2.86
C THR A 82 13.61 -16.62 3.37
N LEU A 83 13.92 -17.93 3.30
CA LEU A 83 13.02 -18.95 3.82
C LEU A 83 12.75 -18.77 5.32
N GLN A 84 13.74 -18.31 6.08
CA GLN A 84 13.58 -18.05 7.51
C GLN A 84 12.69 -16.84 7.78
N GLU A 85 12.83 -15.74 7.02
CA GLU A 85 11.92 -14.59 7.13
C GLU A 85 10.47 -15.01 6.87
N LYS A 86 10.25 -15.85 5.84
CA LYS A 86 8.90 -16.38 5.54
C LYS A 86 8.33 -17.23 6.68
N LYS A 87 9.13 -18.15 7.22
CA LYS A 87 8.73 -19.01 8.35
C LYS A 87 8.45 -18.20 9.61
N ALA A 88 9.32 -17.26 9.95
CA ALA A 88 9.17 -16.39 11.11
C ALA A 88 7.92 -15.52 10.99
N SER A 89 7.71 -14.86 9.85
CA SER A 89 6.50 -14.08 9.60
C SER A 89 5.23 -14.91 9.70
N TYR A 90 5.25 -16.14 9.16
CA TYR A 90 4.12 -17.07 9.28
C TYR A 90 3.86 -17.45 10.75
N TRP A 91 4.89 -17.81 11.50
CA TRP A 91 4.76 -18.16 12.92
C TRP A 91 4.23 -16.99 13.74
N ILE A 92 4.77 -15.77 13.57
CA ILE A 92 4.32 -14.61 14.34
C ILE A 92 2.87 -14.25 13.99
N ALA A 93 2.47 -14.37 12.73
CA ALA A 93 1.09 -14.05 12.33
C ALA A 93 0.08 -15.17 12.68
N PHE A 94 0.48 -16.44 12.56
CA PHE A 94 -0.43 -17.60 12.56
C PHE A 94 -0.13 -18.70 13.59
N GLY A 95 0.97 -18.59 14.33
CA GLY A 95 1.41 -19.58 15.31
C GLY A 95 0.52 -19.68 16.56
N PRO A 96 0.68 -20.77 17.33
CA PRO A 96 -0.08 -21.06 18.55
C PRO A 96 0.45 -20.26 19.75
N HIS A 97 0.43 -18.94 19.64
CA HIS A 97 0.84 -18.01 20.70
C HIS A 97 -0.26 -16.97 20.95
N GLY A 98 -0.11 -16.21 22.03
CA GLY A 98 -1.06 -15.17 22.42
C GLY A 98 -2.48 -15.74 22.58
N PRO A 99 -3.51 -15.17 21.92
CA PRO A 99 -4.88 -15.68 22.00
C PRO A 99 -5.07 -17.10 21.42
N ARG A 100 -4.09 -17.64 20.69
CA ARG A 100 -4.13 -19.00 20.12
C ARG A 100 -3.22 -19.98 20.85
N ALA A 101 -2.66 -19.59 22.00
CA ALA A 101 -1.89 -20.52 22.83
C ALA A 101 -2.80 -21.65 23.32
N VAL A 102 -2.33 -22.89 23.18
CA VAL A 102 -3.03 -24.07 23.69
C VAL A 102 -2.71 -24.20 25.18
N PRO A 103 -3.70 -24.43 26.06
CA PRO A 103 -3.43 -24.66 27.48
C PRO A 103 -2.51 -25.88 27.68
N PRO A 104 -1.65 -25.90 28.73
CA PRO A 104 -0.86 -27.07 29.06
C PRO A 104 -1.75 -28.30 29.29
N PRO A 105 -1.29 -29.52 28.94
CA PRO A 105 -2.03 -30.73 29.29
C PRO A 105 -2.08 -30.90 30.82
N ASP A 106 -3.25 -31.32 31.33
CA ASP A 106 -3.52 -31.61 32.75
C ASP A 106 -2.69 -32.80 33.30
#